data_AF-A0A9J6G4N2-F1
#
_entry.id   AF-A0A9J6G4N2-F1
#
_cell.length_a   1.000
_cell.length_b   1.000
_cell.length_c   1.000
_cell.angle_alpha   90.00
_cell.angle_beta   90.00
_cell.angle_gamma   90.00
#
_symmetry.space_group_name_H-M   'P 1'
#
loop_
_entity.id
_entity.type
_entity.pdbx_description
1 polymer ?
#
loop_
_entity_poly.entity_id
_entity_poly.type
_entity_poly.pdbx_seq_one_letter_code
_entity_poly.pdbx_strand_id
1 'polypeptide(L)'
;MSRNRFDKIIPLFHAGNNDDVKKKEDGYDRLYRVRPVPTRLNRNFLDAAEMEPCLAVDEMMIPFKGRHSLKVYMQKKTENGATKYGC
;
A
#
# COMPACT_ATOMS: atom_id res chain seq x y z
N MET A 1 1.19 19.63 -15.55
CA MET A 1 2.48 18.94 -15.82
C MET A 1 2.39 18.33 -17.22
N SER A 2 3.44 18.39 -18.04
CA SER A 2 3.40 17.73 -19.36
C SER A 2 3.50 16.21 -19.23
N ARG A 3 2.93 15.47 -20.18
CA ARG A 3 3.03 13.99 -20.25
C ARG A 3 4.49 13.52 -20.11
N ASN A 4 5.39 14.12 -20.88
CA ASN A 4 6.81 13.78 -20.85
C ASN A 4 7.47 14.01 -19.49
N ARG A 5 7.00 15.01 -18.73
CA ARG A 5 7.51 15.25 -17.38
C ARG A 5 6.93 14.24 -16.39
N PHE A 6 5.66 13.89 -16.52
CA PHE A 6 5.00 12.89 -15.68
C PHE A 6 5.62 11.50 -15.85
N ASP A 7 5.81 11.05 -17.10
CA ASP A 7 6.41 9.76 -17.44
C ASP A 7 7.85 9.63 -16.92
N LYS A 8 8.57 10.75 -16.79
CA LYS A 8 9.91 10.79 -16.20
C LYS A 8 9.90 10.75 -14.67
N ILE A 9 8.89 11.33 -14.02
CA ILE A 9 8.84 11.46 -12.56
C ILE A 9 8.30 10.19 -11.90
N ILE A 10 7.26 9.58 -12.46
CA ILE A 10 6.62 8.39 -11.86
C ILE A 10 7.62 7.28 -11.50
N PRO A 11 8.55 6.88 -12.39
CA PRO A 11 9.49 5.79 -12.10
C PRO A 11 10.48 6.12 -10.97
N LEU A 12 10.68 7.41 -10.69
CA LEU A 12 11.61 7.92 -9.66
C LEU A 12 10.92 8.15 -8.32
N PHE A 13 9.63 7.84 -8.20
CA PHE A 13 8.88 8.05 -6.98
C PHE A 13 9.27 7.01 -5.92
N HIS A 14 9.83 7.48 -4.82
CA HIS A 14 10.20 6.68 -3.65
C HIS A 14 9.59 7.29 -2.38
N ALA A 15 8.95 6.46 -1.56
CA ALA A 15 8.31 6.91 -0.32
C ALA A 15 9.12 6.59 0.94
N GLY A 16 10.16 5.76 0.85
CA GLY A 16 11.03 5.38 1.97
C GLY A 16 12.51 5.34 1.54
N ASN A 17 13.40 5.44 2.52
CA ASN A 17 14.85 5.43 2.30
C ASN A 17 15.38 3.99 2.12
N ASN A 18 16.09 3.71 1.03
CA ASN A 18 16.57 2.36 0.76
C ASN A 18 17.71 1.92 1.69
N ASP A 19 18.44 2.86 2.30
CA ASP A 19 19.57 2.56 3.19
C ASP A 19 19.11 1.97 4.54
N ASP A 20 17.86 2.24 4.91
CA ASP A 20 17.25 1.80 6.17
C ASP A 20 16.54 0.43 6.04
N VAL A 21 16.56 -0.18 4.84
CA VAL A 21 15.92 -1.47 4.60
C VAL A 21 16.70 -2.57 5.30
N LYS A 22 16.10 -3.15 6.35
CA LYS A 22 16.66 -4.32 7.04
C LYS A 22 16.81 -5.50 6.09
N LYS A 23 17.81 -6.35 6.34
CA LYS A 23 17.92 -7.67 5.71
C LYS A 23 16.72 -8.53 6.10
N LYS A 24 16.48 -9.63 5.37
CA LYS A 24 15.40 -10.60 5.64
C LYS A 24 15.69 -11.42 6.90
N GLU A 25 15.80 -10.73 8.01
CA GLU A 25 16.08 -11.22 9.36
C GLU A 25 14.97 -10.71 10.29
N ASP A 26 15.15 -10.83 11.60
CA ASP A 26 14.16 -10.38 12.55
C ASP A 26 13.87 -8.88 12.42
N GLY A 27 12.58 -8.52 12.39
CA GLY A 27 12.12 -7.15 12.13
C GLY A 27 12.10 -6.71 10.65
N TYR A 28 12.23 -7.61 9.68
CA TYR A 28 12.07 -7.29 8.27
C TYR A 28 10.61 -6.96 7.90
N ASP A 29 10.35 -5.70 7.53
CA ASP A 29 9.07 -5.28 6.98
C ASP A 29 9.07 -5.32 5.44
N ARG A 30 8.30 -6.25 4.86
CA ARG A 30 8.10 -6.38 3.41
C ARG A 30 7.53 -5.11 2.76
N LEU A 31 6.78 -4.29 3.51
CA LEU A 31 6.16 -3.06 3.03
C LEU A 31 6.97 -1.80 3.35
N TYR A 32 8.18 -1.92 3.91
CA TYR A 32 8.98 -0.80 4.39
C TYR A 32 9.06 0.37 3.39
N ARG A 33 9.30 0.06 2.10
CA ARG A 33 9.47 1.07 1.03
C ARG A 33 8.25 1.97 0.81
N VAL A 34 7.05 1.47 1.14
CA VAL A 34 5.80 2.20 0.99
C VAL A 34 5.19 2.60 2.33
N ARG A 35 5.64 2.02 3.45
CA ARG A 35 5.12 2.20 4.82
C ARG A 35 4.85 3.65 5.23
N PRO A 36 5.72 4.64 4.91
CA PRO A 36 5.47 6.02 5.33
C PRO A 36 4.15 6.60 4.81
N VAL A 37 3.68 6.15 3.64
CA VAL A 37 2.44 6.64 3.01
C VAL A 37 1.20 6.21 3.79
N PRO A 38 0.86 4.92 3.93
CA PRO A 38 -0.33 4.50 4.67
C PRO A 38 -0.23 4.87 6.14
N THR A 39 0.97 4.88 6.76
CA THR A 39 1.11 5.33 8.15
C THR A 39 0.70 6.79 8.32
N ARG A 40 1.12 7.68 7.42
CA ARG A 40 0.72 9.09 7.45
C ARG A 40 -0.77 9.26 7.14
N LEU A 41 -1.28 8.54 6.15
CA LEU A 41 -2.70 8.60 5.78
C LEU A 41 -3.60 8.13 6.91
N ASN A 42 -3.32 6.96 7.51
CA ASN A 42 -4.11 6.42 8.62
C ASN A 42 -4.14 7.39 9.81
N ARG A 43 -2.99 7.98 10.15
CA ARG A 43 -2.94 9.01 11.19
C ARG A 43 -3.84 10.19 10.83
N ASN A 44 -3.69 10.74 9.62
CA ASN A 44 -4.49 11.89 9.20
C ASN A 44 -5.99 11.58 9.16
N PHE A 45 -6.39 10.37 8.78
CA PHE A 45 -7.80 9.97 8.75
C PHE A 45 -8.37 9.86 10.17
N LEU A 46 -7.60 9.30 11.12
CA LEU A 46 -7.99 9.26 12.53
C LEU A 46 -8.06 10.65 13.15
N ASP A 47 -7.14 11.56 12.78
CA ASP A 47 -7.12 12.93 13.28
C ASP A 47 -8.27 13.79 12.70
N ALA A 48 -8.77 13.45 11.51
CA ALA A 48 -9.75 14.26 10.78
C ALA A 48 -11.20 13.77 10.89
N ALA A 49 -11.44 12.53 11.31
CA ALA A 49 -12.77 11.93 11.37
C ALA A 49 -13.18 11.61 12.81
N GLU A 50 -14.41 11.94 13.17
CA GLU A 50 -15.04 11.42 14.39
C GLU A 50 -15.54 10.00 14.12
N MET A 51 -15.28 9.07 15.05
CA MET A 51 -15.72 7.68 14.91
C MET A 51 -17.20 7.52 15.28
N GLU A 52 -17.95 6.83 14.43
CA GLU A 52 -19.34 6.48 14.71
C GLU A 52 -19.43 5.25 15.65
N PRO A 53 -20.55 5.09 16.39
CA PRO A 53 -20.75 3.94 17.28
C PRO A 53 -20.86 2.59 16.55
N CYS A 54 -21.26 2.62 15.27
CA CYS A 54 -21.45 1.44 14.44
C CYS A 54 -20.48 1.49 13.26
N LEU A 55 -19.45 0.64 13.30
CA LEU A 55 -18.46 0.54 12.24
C LEU A 55 -18.59 -0.81 11.53
N ALA A 56 -18.34 -0.80 10.22
CA ALA A 56 -18.18 -2.01 9.42
C ALA A 56 -16.71 -2.14 9.04
N VAL A 57 -16.14 -3.33 9.24
CA VAL A 57 -14.76 -3.65 8.88
C VAL A 57 -14.79 -4.70 7.79
N ASP A 58 -14.10 -4.46 6.69
CA ASP A 58 -14.05 -5.38 5.55
C ASP A 58 -12.69 -5.32 4.84
N GLU A 59 -12.49 -6.23 3.90
CA GLU A 59 -11.26 -6.41 3.16
C GLU A 59 -11.40 -5.84 1.74
N MET A 60 -10.70 -4.74 1.48
CA MET A 60 -10.53 -4.21 0.14
C MET A 60 -9.42 -4.94 -0.60
N MET A 61 -9.60 -5.14 -1.90
CA MET A 61 -8.56 -5.66 -2.78
C MET A 61 -8.10 -4.57 -3.74
N ILE A 62 -6.80 -4.48 -3.95
CA ILE A 62 -6.21 -3.58 -4.94
C ILE A 62 -5.64 -4.45 -6.07
N PRO A 63 -6.19 -4.38 -7.30
CA PRO A 63 -5.75 -5.20 -8.41
C PRO A 63 -4.29 -4.87 -8.77
N PHE A 64 -3.44 -5.89 -8.80
CA PHE A 64 -2.02 -5.71 -9.15
C PHE A 64 -1.45 -6.94 -9.85
N LYS A 65 -1.16 -6.81 -11.16
CA LYS A 65 -0.67 -7.93 -11.98
C LYS A 65 0.85 -8.16 -11.92
N GLY A 66 1.61 -7.24 -11.33
CA GLY A 66 3.07 -7.35 -11.23
C GLY A 66 3.54 -8.49 -10.31
N ARG A 67 4.88 -8.66 -10.24
CA ARG A 67 5.53 -9.62 -9.34
C ARG A 67 5.68 -9.00 -7.96
N HIS A 68 4.86 -9.45 -7.01
CA HIS A 68 4.93 -9.02 -5.62
C HIS A 68 4.54 -10.18 -4.69
N SER A 69 5.22 -10.30 -3.56
CA SER A 69 5.07 -11.43 -2.64
C SER A 69 3.79 -11.39 -1.80
N LEU A 70 3.17 -10.21 -1.64
CA LEU A 70 1.89 -10.07 -0.90
C LEU A 70 0.66 -10.21 -1.79
N LYS A 71 0.85 -10.54 -3.08
CA LYS A 71 -0.28 -10.75 -4.00
C LYS A 71 -1.02 -12.02 -3.61
N VAL A 72 -2.32 -11.90 -3.40
CA VAL A 72 -3.22 -13.01 -3.08
C VAL A 72 -4.07 -13.31 -4.31
N TYR A 73 -4.25 -14.59 -4.59
CA TYR A 73 -5.21 -15.06 -5.59
C TYR A 73 -6.53 -15.41 -4.89
N MET A 74 -7.65 -14.90 -5.42
CA MET A 74 -8.96 -15.11 -4.84
C MET A 74 -9.92 -15.53 -5.94
N GLN A 75 -10.21 -16.83 -6.02
CA GLN A 75 -10.97 -17.47 -7.11
C GLN A 75 -12.35 -16.86 -7.36
N LYS A 76 -12.97 -16.26 -6.33
CA LYS A 76 -14.33 -15.72 -6.38
C LYS A 76 -14.41 -14.21 -6.67
N LYS A 77 -13.28 -13.51 -6.83
CA LYS A 77 -13.25 -12.08 -7.19
C LYS A 77 -12.90 -11.93 -8.67
N THR A 78 -13.47 -10.92 -9.33
CA THR A 78 -13.28 -10.63 -10.77
C THR A 78 -11.84 -10.25 -11.12
N GLU A 79 -11.06 -9.82 -10.14
CA GLU A 79 -9.68 -9.35 -10.25
C GLU A 79 -8.69 -10.40 -9.75
N ASN A 80 -8.30 -11.31 -10.64
CA ASN A 80 -7.32 -12.34 -10.36
C ASN A 80 -5.94 -11.71 -10.07
N GLY A 81 -5.44 -11.91 -8.84
CA GLY A 81 -4.12 -11.44 -8.40
C GLY A 81 -4.16 -9.99 -7.92
N ALA A 82 -4.55 -9.81 -6.66
CA ALA A 82 -4.68 -8.50 -6.03
C ALA A 82 -3.97 -8.48 -4.67
N THR A 83 -3.60 -7.30 -4.19
CA THR A 83 -3.08 -7.12 -2.83
C THR A 83 -4.26 -6.82 -1.90
N LYS A 84 -4.36 -7.58 -0.81
CA LYS A 84 -5.42 -7.44 0.18
C LYS A 84 -5.09 -6.34 1.19
N TYR A 85 -6.07 -5.52 1.51
CA TYR A 85 -5.98 -4.43 2.48
C TYR A 85 -7.21 -4.49 3.41
N GLY A 86 -7.01 -4.37 4.72
CA GLY A 86 -8.12 -4.26 5.68
C GLY A 86 -8.49 -2.79 5.86
N CYS A 87 -9.78 -2.48 5.79
CA CYS A 87 -10.33 -1.15 6.04
C CYS A 87 -11.23 -1.17 7.26
#